data_AF-A0A834DYJ9-F1
#
_entry.id   AF-A0A834DYJ9-F1
#
_cell.length_a   1.000
_cell.length_b   1.000
_cell.length_c   1.000
_cell.angle_alpha   90.00
_cell.angle_beta   90.00
_cell.angle_gamma   90.00
#
_symmetry.space_group_name_H-M   'P 1'
#
loop_
_entity.id
_entity.type
_entity.pdbx_description
1 polymer ?
#
loop_
_entity_poly.entity_id
_entity_poly.type
_entity_poly.pdbx_seq_one_letter_code
_entity_poly.pdbx_strand_id
1 'polypeptide(L)'
;MLTTLLAPRKCRTAKPLVEEIGASEVSEEGVEDDDDDFDWEIEQSPYKEVSESALNVQGHYGFGGLRSGVFQRLQDEFSDVIDLKDPDFTPPAERRQKRLAAEMAKFDPDHYLADYFEDEAVEQILKYNPWWTDTYSEMLTILGKSQEQEDHAALVSFSAEEKYQLRKFVHKSYLLDKRAHRQVYYSLIDILLAYCYETRVSEGEKNVESAWNIRKLSSTLCWFETWTNVHEVLVSFGRRVLCYPLYRHFKLVMKAYRDTIMILQLGKSAVLKCLLDIHKIFQESDPAYILNDLYISDYCVWIQKAK
;
A
#
# COMPACT_ATOMS: atom_id res chain seq x y z
N MET A 1 -30.63 5.87 33.97
CA MET A 1 -30.43 4.49 34.46
C MET A 1 -29.93 3.52 33.39
N LEU A 2 -30.09 3.80 32.07
CA LEU A 2 -29.49 2.95 31.02
C LEU A 2 -27.97 3.15 30.85
N THR A 3 -27.46 4.35 31.09
CA THR A 3 -26.03 4.69 30.90
C THR A 3 -25.09 4.04 31.91
N THR A 4 -25.61 3.63 33.06
CA THR A 4 -24.87 2.91 34.11
C THR A 4 -24.68 1.42 33.83
N LEU A 5 -25.46 0.84 32.91
CA LEU A 5 -25.32 -0.56 32.48
C LEU A 5 -24.36 -0.73 31.30
N LEU A 6 -24.02 0.37 30.62
CA LEU A 6 -23.09 0.44 29.48
C LEU A 6 -21.70 0.95 29.88
N ALA A 7 -21.49 1.32 31.15
CA ALA A 7 -20.18 1.73 31.63
C ALA A 7 -19.36 0.47 31.99
N PRO A 8 -18.11 0.35 31.52
CA PRO A 8 -17.29 -0.83 31.78
C PRO A 8 -17.05 -1.01 33.29
N ARG A 9 -16.99 -2.27 33.72
CA ARG A 9 -16.76 -2.62 35.13
C ARG A 9 -15.33 -2.21 35.48
N LYS A 10 -15.16 -1.20 36.35
CA LYS A 10 -13.84 -0.87 36.90
C LYS A 10 -13.19 -2.13 37.49
N CYS A 11 -11.93 -2.36 37.11
CA CYS A 11 -11.07 -3.41 37.64
C CYS A 11 -11.21 -3.47 39.16
N ARG A 12 -11.66 -4.61 39.68
CA ARG A 12 -11.88 -4.83 41.11
C ARG A 12 -10.52 -4.94 41.80
N THR A 13 -9.93 -3.82 42.21
CA THR A 13 -8.81 -3.84 43.17
C THR A 13 -9.35 -4.08 44.58
N ALA A 14 -9.88 -5.27 44.84
CA ALA A 14 -10.23 -5.67 46.19
C ALA A 14 -9.15 -6.60 46.71
N LYS A 15 -8.28 -6.10 47.61
CA LYS A 15 -7.43 -6.97 48.42
C LYS A 15 -8.32 -7.92 49.24
N PRO A 16 -7.96 -9.21 49.40
CA PRO A 16 -8.75 -10.11 50.22
C PRO A 16 -8.76 -9.61 51.67
N LEU A 17 -9.94 -9.64 52.30
CA LEU A 17 -10.20 -9.02 53.61
C LEU A 17 -9.87 -9.94 54.80
N VAL A 18 -9.28 -11.12 54.57
CA VAL A 18 -8.93 -12.06 55.65
C VAL A 18 -7.61 -12.76 55.32
N GLU A 19 -6.62 -12.61 56.21
CA GLU A 19 -5.42 -13.46 56.28
C GLU A 19 -5.57 -14.40 57.48
N GLU A 20 -5.65 -15.72 57.23
CA GLU A 20 -5.53 -16.73 58.28
C GLU A 20 -4.07 -17.11 58.48
N ILE A 21 -3.57 -16.88 59.70
CA ILE A 21 -2.24 -17.30 60.15
C ILE A 21 -2.39 -18.70 60.74
N GLY A 22 -1.92 -19.75 60.04
CA GLY A 22 -1.87 -21.08 60.66
C GLY A 22 -1.49 -22.27 59.77
N ALA A 23 -0.22 -22.66 59.86
CA ALA A 23 0.35 -24.02 59.76
C ALA A 23 0.18 -24.86 58.47
N SER A 24 1.32 -25.01 57.77
CA SER A 24 1.83 -26.18 57.04
C SER A 24 0.89 -27.36 56.75
N GLU A 25 0.62 -27.62 55.46
CA GLU A 25 1.21 -28.70 54.65
C GLU A 25 0.44 -28.85 53.31
N VAL A 26 1.15 -29.36 52.30
CA VAL A 26 0.70 -29.84 50.98
C VAL A 26 0.36 -28.77 49.93
N SER A 27 1.34 -28.46 49.08
CA SER A 27 1.12 -27.80 47.80
C SER A 27 0.52 -28.79 46.79
N GLU A 28 -0.81 -28.86 46.71
CA GLU A 28 -1.46 -29.31 45.49
C GLU A 28 -1.38 -28.15 44.48
N GLU A 29 -0.59 -28.33 43.42
CA GLU A 29 -0.60 -27.45 42.25
C GLU A 29 -1.95 -27.62 41.54
N GLY A 30 -2.98 -26.96 42.07
CA GLY A 30 -4.14 -26.56 41.29
C GLY A 30 -3.69 -25.46 40.35
N VAL A 31 -3.70 -25.75 39.05
CA VAL A 31 -3.59 -24.74 38.00
C VAL A 31 -4.81 -23.83 38.18
N GLU A 32 -4.63 -22.69 38.86
CA GLU A 32 -5.58 -21.60 38.76
C GLU A 32 -5.51 -21.15 37.30
N ASP A 33 -6.56 -21.46 36.54
CA ASP A 33 -6.83 -20.81 35.25
C ASP A 33 -6.92 -19.31 35.55
N ASP A 34 -5.80 -18.62 35.33
CA ASP A 34 -5.70 -17.16 35.26
C ASP A 34 -6.39 -16.73 33.95
N ASP A 35 -7.69 -17.01 33.84
CA ASP A 35 -8.63 -16.37 32.92
C ASP A 35 -8.85 -14.93 33.44
N ASP A 36 -7.77 -14.19 33.60
CA ASP A 36 -7.80 -12.73 33.63
C ASP A 36 -8.37 -12.31 32.26
N ASP A 37 -9.68 -12.04 32.23
CA ASP A 37 -10.41 -11.46 31.11
C ASP A 37 -9.57 -10.34 30.49
N PHE A 38 -8.82 -10.68 29.43
CA PHE A 38 -7.90 -9.75 28.80
C PHE A 38 -8.73 -8.62 28.22
N ASP A 39 -8.56 -7.41 28.74
CA ASP A 39 -9.34 -6.25 28.30
C ASP A 39 -8.91 -5.87 26.88
N TRP A 40 -9.69 -6.34 25.90
CA TRP A 40 -9.50 -6.01 24.49
C TRP A 40 -9.96 -4.58 24.15
N GLU A 41 -10.47 -3.80 25.12
CA GLU A 41 -10.92 -2.43 24.89
C GLU A 41 -9.72 -1.47 24.83
N ILE A 42 -9.60 -0.74 23.72
CA ILE A 42 -8.60 0.33 23.56
C ILE A 42 -9.21 1.63 24.10
N GLU A 43 -8.60 2.22 25.15
CA GLU A 43 -9.04 3.51 25.69
C GLU A 43 -8.93 4.63 24.64
N GLN A 44 -10.08 5.06 24.10
CA GLN A 44 -10.14 6.20 23.20
C GLN A 44 -10.15 7.52 23.99
N SER A 45 -9.14 8.37 23.80
CA SER A 45 -9.11 9.72 24.37
C SER A 45 -9.48 10.77 23.32
N PRO A 46 -10.34 11.76 23.64
CA PRO A 46 -10.64 12.85 22.72
C PRO A 46 -9.38 13.63 22.38
N TYR A 47 -9.17 13.89 21.09
CA TYR A 47 -8.03 14.66 20.61
C TYR A 47 -7.99 16.05 21.24
N LYS A 48 -6.82 16.44 21.73
CA LYS A 48 -6.52 17.80 22.19
C LYS A 48 -5.70 18.49 21.10
N GLU A 49 -6.23 19.56 20.54
CA GLU A 49 -5.51 20.37 19.54
C GLU A 49 -4.16 20.81 20.11
N VAL A 50 -3.08 20.38 19.46
CA VAL A 50 -1.72 20.79 19.81
C VAL A 50 -1.55 22.25 19.38
N SER A 51 -1.04 23.10 20.28
CA SER A 51 -0.83 24.53 20.05
C SER A 51 -0.03 24.84 18.79
N GLU A 52 -0.26 26.03 18.22
CA GLU A 52 0.23 26.62 16.94
C GLU A 52 1.74 26.47 16.60
N SER A 53 2.55 25.86 17.46
CA SER A 53 3.90 25.36 17.14
C SER A 53 3.95 24.31 16.00
N ALA A 54 2.80 23.79 15.55
CA ALA A 54 2.67 22.88 14.40
C ALA A 54 2.82 23.56 13.02
N LEU A 55 3.13 24.86 12.95
CA LEU A 55 3.35 25.59 11.69
C LEU A 55 4.65 25.20 10.93
N ASN A 56 5.48 24.31 11.48
CA ASN A 56 6.69 23.78 10.85
C ASN A 56 6.49 22.35 10.27
N VAL A 57 5.34 22.04 9.67
CA VAL A 57 5.21 20.81 8.87
C VAL A 57 6.05 20.97 7.61
N GLN A 58 7.22 20.32 7.59
CA GLN A 58 8.17 20.40 6.47
C GLN A 58 7.92 19.30 5.43
N GLY A 59 7.30 18.19 5.83
CA GLY A 59 7.07 17.02 5.00
C GLY A 59 5.70 17.02 4.34
N HIS A 60 5.67 17.19 3.02
CA HIS A 60 4.48 16.96 2.20
C HIS A 60 4.51 15.54 1.60
N TYR A 61 3.35 14.93 1.40
CA TYR A 61 3.18 13.59 0.81
C TYR A 61 1.79 13.46 0.15
N GLY A 62 1.42 12.25 -0.27
CA GLY A 62 0.18 12.00 -0.99
C GLY A 62 0.27 12.38 -2.46
N PHE A 63 -0.86 12.26 -3.15
CA PHE A 63 -0.99 12.65 -4.55
C PHE A 63 -0.51 14.08 -4.78
N GLY A 64 0.53 14.23 -5.62
CA GLY A 64 1.12 15.54 -5.96
C GLY A 64 1.73 16.32 -4.78
N GLY A 65 1.97 15.68 -3.63
CA GLY A 65 2.43 16.37 -2.42
C GLY A 65 1.39 17.29 -1.80
N LEU A 66 0.10 17.01 -2.00
CA LEU A 66 -1.01 17.86 -1.54
C LEU A 66 -1.46 17.59 -0.09
N ARG A 67 -0.87 16.59 0.59
CA ARG A 67 -1.23 16.21 1.97
C ARG A 67 -0.07 16.48 2.93
N SER A 68 -0.44 16.86 4.16
CA SER A 68 0.47 17.14 5.27
C SER A 68 -0.31 17.13 6.59
N GLY A 69 0.32 16.78 7.71
CA GLY A 69 -0.28 16.80 9.06
C GLY A 69 -1.28 15.67 9.35
N VAL A 70 -1.40 14.66 8.48
CA VAL A 70 -2.31 13.53 8.66
C VAL A 70 -1.79 12.54 9.71
N PHE A 71 -0.47 12.37 9.79
CA PHE A 71 0.16 11.36 10.65
C PHE A 71 0.15 11.74 12.13
N GLN A 72 0.11 13.04 12.44
CA GLN A 72 -0.08 13.51 13.82
C GLN A 72 -1.39 13.02 14.47
N ARG A 73 -2.39 12.64 13.67
CA ARG A 73 -3.72 12.23 14.16
C ARG A 73 -3.91 10.72 14.23
N LEU A 74 -3.21 9.96 13.40
CA LEU A 74 -3.45 8.53 13.15
C LEU A 74 -2.15 7.71 13.21
N GLN A 75 -1.16 8.17 13.99
CA GLN A 75 0.19 7.58 13.99
C GLN A 75 0.17 6.07 14.26
N ASP A 76 -0.70 5.61 15.15
CA ASP A 76 -0.83 4.20 15.52
C ASP A 76 -1.33 3.35 14.34
N GLU A 77 -2.40 3.76 13.66
CA GLU A 77 -2.96 3.08 12.47
C GLU A 77 -1.96 3.05 11.28
N PHE A 78 -1.12 4.07 11.19
CA PHE A 78 -0.18 4.22 10.09
C PHE A 78 1.11 3.43 10.24
N SER A 79 1.49 3.10 11.48
CA SER A 79 2.75 2.40 11.78
C SER A 79 2.85 1.04 11.08
N ASP A 80 1.71 0.39 10.87
CA ASP A 80 1.61 -0.90 10.18
C ASP A 80 1.58 -0.80 8.65
N VAL A 81 1.41 0.42 8.09
CA VAL A 81 1.25 0.66 6.65
C VAL A 81 2.52 1.23 6.03
N ILE A 82 3.19 2.10 6.77
CA ILE A 82 4.24 2.97 6.27
C ILE A 82 5.54 2.71 7.03
N ASP A 83 6.62 2.58 6.27
CA ASP A 83 7.94 2.28 6.82
C ASP A 83 8.60 3.53 7.44
N LEU A 84 8.10 4.72 7.11
CA LEU A 84 8.59 5.99 7.59
C LEU A 84 7.89 6.39 8.91
N LYS A 85 8.65 6.48 10.00
CA LYS A 85 8.12 6.78 11.34
C LYS A 85 7.44 8.16 11.46
N ASP A 86 8.07 9.22 10.96
CA ASP A 86 7.58 10.61 11.09
C ASP A 86 7.50 11.33 9.73
N PRO A 87 6.48 11.04 8.91
CA PRO A 87 6.32 11.63 7.58
C PRO A 87 6.22 13.15 7.53
N ASP A 88 5.57 13.75 8.52
CA ASP A 88 5.29 15.18 8.60
C ASP A 88 6.56 16.03 8.84
N PHE A 89 7.59 15.43 9.43
CA PHE A 89 8.82 16.13 9.81
C PHE A 89 10.07 15.65 9.05
N THR A 90 9.97 14.53 8.32
CA THR A 90 11.11 14.02 7.55
C THR A 90 11.12 14.62 6.13
N PRO A 91 12.13 15.42 5.73
CA PRO A 91 12.24 15.97 4.39
C PRO A 91 12.57 14.89 3.34
N PRO A 92 12.24 15.10 2.04
CA PRO A 92 12.40 14.08 1.00
C PRO A 92 13.81 13.47 0.88
N ALA A 93 14.86 14.28 1.06
CA ALA A 93 16.24 13.79 1.00
C ALA A 93 16.56 12.79 2.13
N GLU A 94 16.05 13.06 3.34
CA GLU A 94 16.24 12.18 4.49
C GLU A 94 15.38 10.91 4.35
N ARG A 95 14.15 11.01 3.82
CA ARG A 95 13.32 9.84 3.49
C ARG A 95 14.07 8.87 2.58
N ARG A 96 14.69 9.40 1.53
CA ARG A 96 15.50 8.61 0.59
C ARG A 96 16.68 7.93 1.26
N GLN A 97 17.43 8.64 2.11
CA GLN A 97 18.57 8.07 2.82
C GLN A 97 18.13 6.93 3.75
N LYS A 98 17.08 7.15 4.55
CA LYS A 98 16.52 6.14 5.46
C LYS A 98 16.01 4.92 4.69
N ARG A 99 15.31 5.13 3.57
CA ARG A 99 14.84 4.04 2.69
C ARG A 99 15.99 3.20 2.17
N LEU A 100 17.03 3.82 1.62
CA LEU A 100 18.18 3.10 1.08
C LEU A 100 18.89 2.28 2.16
N ALA A 101 19.05 2.83 3.37
CA ALA A 101 19.61 2.12 4.51
C ALA A 101 18.73 0.92 4.92
N ALA A 102 17.41 1.09 4.98
CA ALA A 102 16.47 0.02 5.31
C ALA A 102 16.45 -1.10 4.26
N GLU A 103 16.51 -0.76 2.96
CA GLU A 103 16.61 -1.73 1.88
C GLU A 103 17.93 -2.50 1.94
N MET A 104 19.06 -1.81 2.17
CA MET A 104 20.36 -2.45 2.32
C MET A 104 20.40 -3.40 3.52
N ALA A 105 19.77 -3.03 4.63
CA ALA A 105 19.68 -3.88 5.82
C ALA A 105 18.73 -5.06 5.65
N LYS A 106 17.70 -4.94 4.79
CA LYS A 106 16.71 -5.99 4.58
C LYS A 106 17.12 -7.01 3.52
N PHE A 107 17.99 -6.63 2.58
CA PHE A 107 18.48 -7.53 1.55
C PHE A 107 19.16 -8.76 2.18
N ASP A 108 18.72 -9.93 1.74
CA ASP A 108 19.22 -11.22 2.20
C ASP A 108 19.80 -11.97 1.00
N PRO A 109 21.14 -12.09 0.89
CA PRO A 109 21.78 -12.79 -0.21
C PRO A 109 21.41 -14.26 -0.29
N ASP A 110 21.23 -14.93 0.85
CA ASP A 110 20.99 -16.38 0.89
C ASP A 110 19.58 -16.69 0.39
N HIS A 111 18.59 -15.90 0.81
CA HIS A 111 17.22 -16.02 0.29
C HIS A 111 17.16 -15.70 -1.21
N TYR A 112 17.86 -14.66 -1.68
CA TYR A 112 17.94 -14.36 -3.10
C TYR A 112 18.56 -15.52 -3.91
N LEU A 113 19.62 -16.14 -3.40
CA LEU A 113 20.26 -17.28 -4.07
C LEU A 113 19.36 -18.52 -4.08
N ALA A 114 18.62 -18.77 -2.99
CA ALA A 114 17.62 -19.84 -2.94
C ALA A 114 16.58 -19.67 -4.06
N ASP A 115 15.96 -18.50 -4.17
CA ASP A 115 14.97 -18.21 -5.23
C ASP A 115 15.56 -18.23 -6.64
N TYR A 116 16.86 -17.98 -6.77
CA TYR A 116 17.56 -18.01 -8.06
C TYR A 116 17.84 -19.44 -8.54
N PHE A 117 18.15 -20.37 -7.64
CA PHE A 117 18.44 -21.76 -7.98
C PHE A 117 17.20 -22.66 -7.93
N GLU A 118 16.24 -22.36 -7.07
CA GLU A 118 14.98 -23.10 -6.90
C GLU A 118 13.82 -22.33 -7.58
N ASP A 119 13.97 -22.03 -8.88
CA ASP A 119 13.09 -21.10 -9.61
C ASP A 119 11.81 -21.74 -10.18
N GLU A 120 11.46 -22.98 -9.79
CA GLU A 120 10.33 -23.73 -10.35
C GLU A 120 8.99 -22.99 -10.19
N ALA A 121 8.71 -22.48 -8.99
CA ALA A 121 7.51 -21.70 -8.71
C ALA A 121 7.51 -20.37 -9.50
N VAL A 122 8.67 -19.71 -9.57
CA VAL A 122 8.85 -18.46 -10.31
C VAL A 122 8.60 -18.68 -11.80
N GLU A 123 9.08 -19.77 -12.37
CA GLU A 123 8.88 -20.12 -13.79
C GLU A 123 7.40 -20.40 -14.12
N GLN A 124 6.60 -20.91 -13.17
CA GLN A 124 5.15 -21.00 -13.38
C GLN A 124 4.50 -19.61 -13.36
N ILE A 125 4.84 -18.77 -12.37
CA ILE A 125 4.35 -17.39 -12.27
C ILE A 125 4.70 -16.57 -13.53
N LEU A 126 5.87 -16.80 -14.14
CA LEU A 126 6.31 -16.09 -15.35
C LEU A 126 5.48 -16.45 -16.61
N LYS A 127 4.83 -17.62 -16.62
CA LYS A 127 3.95 -18.09 -17.70
C LYS A 127 2.53 -17.54 -17.60
N TYR A 128 2.11 -17.10 -16.40
CA TYR A 128 0.82 -16.48 -16.23
C TYR A 128 0.65 -15.28 -17.18
N ASN A 129 -0.51 -15.18 -17.82
CA ASN A 129 -0.85 -14.10 -18.74
C ASN A 129 -1.95 -13.23 -18.10
N PRO A 130 -1.60 -12.04 -17.60
CA PRO A 130 -2.59 -11.10 -17.10
C PRO A 130 -3.49 -10.58 -18.22
N TRP A 131 -4.68 -10.08 -17.85
CA TRP A 131 -5.71 -9.61 -18.79
C TRP A 131 -5.23 -8.59 -19.83
N TRP A 132 -4.24 -7.75 -19.49
CA TRP A 132 -3.71 -6.74 -20.43
C TRP A 132 -2.89 -7.36 -21.57
N THR A 133 -2.44 -8.61 -21.45
CA THR A 133 -1.62 -9.27 -22.47
C THR A 133 -2.41 -9.45 -23.76
N ASP A 134 -3.62 -9.99 -23.64
CA ASP A 134 -4.50 -10.25 -24.78
C ASP A 134 -5.00 -8.94 -25.37
N THR A 135 -5.45 -7.99 -24.54
CA THR A 135 -5.89 -6.67 -24.99
C THR A 135 -4.77 -5.90 -25.71
N TYR A 136 -3.52 -6.02 -25.25
CA TYR A 136 -2.37 -5.40 -25.89
C TYR A 136 -2.06 -6.06 -27.24
N SER A 137 -2.16 -7.39 -27.32
CA SER A 137 -2.00 -8.10 -28.59
C SER A 137 -3.07 -7.67 -29.62
N GLU A 138 -4.32 -7.54 -29.20
CA GLU A 138 -5.43 -7.04 -30.03
C GLU A 138 -5.14 -5.61 -30.52
N MET A 139 -4.73 -4.71 -29.62
CA MET A 139 -4.34 -3.35 -29.96
C MET A 139 -3.24 -3.31 -31.05
N LEU A 140 -2.20 -4.14 -30.90
CA LEU A 140 -1.13 -4.24 -31.91
C LEU A 140 -1.65 -4.73 -33.26
N THR A 141 -2.59 -5.68 -33.29
CA THR A 141 -3.18 -6.15 -34.55
C THR A 141 -4.04 -5.10 -35.24
N ILE A 142 -4.74 -4.25 -34.47
CA ILE A 142 -5.55 -3.15 -34.99
C ILE A 142 -4.64 -2.06 -35.56
N LEU A 143 -3.60 -1.66 -34.82
CA LEU A 143 -2.60 -0.69 -35.27
C LEU A 143 -1.84 -1.14 -36.53
N GLY A 144 -1.62 -2.45 -36.68
CA GLY A 144 -1.01 -3.03 -37.89
C GLY A 144 -1.93 -3.01 -39.12
N LYS A 145 -3.25 -2.86 -38.94
CA LYS A 145 -4.27 -2.88 -40.01
C LYS A 145 -4.80 -1.48 -40.35
N SER A 146 -4.74 -0.53 -39.42
CA SER A 146 -5.32 0.82 -39.54
C SER A 146 -4.24 1.88 -39.29
N GLN A 147 -3.97 2.74 -40.27
CA GLN A 147 -3.03 3.87 -40.14
C GLN A 147 -3.60 5.06 -39.33
N GLU A 148 -4.84 4.98 -38.85
CA GLU A 148 -5.52 6.09 -38.17
C GLU A 148 -5.61 5.86 -36.66
N GLN A 149 -5.16 6.87 -35.91
CA GLN A 149 -5.24 6.99 -34.45
C GLN A 149 -6.70 7.24 -34.04
N GLU A 150 -7.58 6.25 -34.11
CA GLU A 150 -8.87 6.32 -33.43
C GLU A 150 -8.71 6.01 -31.94
N ASP A 151 -9.46 6.72 -31.11
CA ASP A 151 -9.45 6.65 -29.64
C ASP A 151 -9.45 5.20 -29.13
N HIS A 152 -8.27 4.71 -28.72
CA HIS A 152 -8.05 3.38 -28.12
C HIS A 152 -8.85 3.12 -26.82
N ALA A 153 -9.67 4.08 -26.37
CA ALA A 153 -10.51 3.98 -25.20
C ALA A 153 -11.52 2.81 -25.25
N ALA A 154 -11.85 2.29 -26.44
CA ALA A 154 -12.81 1.19 -26.61
C ALA A 154 -12.26 -0.21 -26.28
N LEU A 155 -10.93 -0.38 -26.19
CA LEU A 155 -10.31 -1.69 -25.94
C LEU A 155 -10.49 -2.18 -24.50
N VAL A 156 -10.63 -1.26 -23.54
CA VAL A 156 -10.73 -1.59 -22.12
C VAL A 156 -12.15 -1.35 -21.64
N SER A 157 -12.82 -2.41 -21.18
CA SER A 157 -14.17 -2.34 -20.64
C SER A 157 -14.17 -2.35 -19.10
N PHE A 158 -15.15 -1.64 -18.53
CA PHE A 158 -15.36 -1.56 -17.08
C PHE A 158 -16.56 -2.39 -16.62
N SER A 159 -16.39 -3.12 -15.53
CA SER A 159 -17.44 -3.87 -14.84
C SER A 159 -18.51 -2.96 -14.21
N ALA A 160 -19.61 -3.54 -13.76
CA ALA A 160 -20.67 -2.78 -13.09
C ALA A 160 -20.18 -2.17 -11.76
N GLU A 161 -19.35 -2.92 -11.03
CA GLU A 161 -18.72 -2.55 -9.76
C GLU A 161 -17.72 -1.42 -9.97
N GLU A 162 -16.86 -1.53 -10.98
CA GLU A 162 -15.89 -0.49 -11.36
C GLU A 162 -16.62 0.82 -11.70
N LYS A 163 -17.68 0.75 -12.51
CA LYS A 163 -18.53 1.92 -12.84
C LYS A 163 -19.22 2.50 -11.61
N TYR A 164 -19.64 1.67 -10.67
CA TYR A 164 -20.25 2.12 -9.41
C TYR A 164 -19.23 2.83 -8.52
N GLN A 165 -18.02 2.30 -8.39
CA GLN A 165 -16.94 2.95 -7.65
C GLN A 165 -16.55 4.29 -8.28
N LEU A 166 -16.48 4.39 -9.61
CA LEU A 166 -16.22 5.66 -10.30
C LEU A 166 -17.26 6.74 -9.98
N ARG A 167 -18.53 6.36 -9.78
CA ARG A 167 -19.59 7.31 -9.37
C ARG A 167 -19.45 7.79 -7.94
N LYS A 168 -18.78 7.05 -7.06
CA LYS A 168 -18.54 7.46 -5.67
C LYS A 168 -17.44 8.50 -5.55
N PHE A 169 -16.49 8.54 -6.49
CA PHE A 169 -15.41 9.51 -6.42
C PHE A 169 -15.93 10.94 -6.57
N VAL A 170 -15.49 11.81 -5.68
CA VAL A 170 -15.79 13.24 -5.75
C VAL A 170 -15.04 13.83 -6.94
N HIS A 171 -15.77 14.55 -7.80
CA HIS A 171 -15.17 15.24 -8.92
C HIS A 171 -14.26 16.38 -8.43
N LYS A 172 -12.95 16.21 -8.59
CA LYS A 172 -11.93 17.21 -8.24
C LYS A 172 -11.17 17.68 -9.48
N SER A 173 -10.72 18.94 -9.46
CA SER A 173 -9.78 19.49 -10.43
C SER A 173 -8.46 19.77 -9.74
N TYR A 174 -7.36 19.19 -10.23
CA TYR A 174 -6.03 19.40 -9.65
C TYR A 174 -5.28 20.47 -10.42
N LEU A 175 -4.85 21.51 -9.73
CA LEU A 175 -3.94 22.52 -10.26
C LEU A 175 -2.52 22.13 -9.86
N LEU A 176 -1.87 21.33 -10.70
CA LEU A 176 -0.51 20.87 -10.47
C LEU A 176 0.47 21.78 -11.23
N ASP A 177 1.53 22.22 -10.56
CA ASP A 177 2.64 22.87 -11.22
C ASP A 177 3.44 21.86 -12.06
N LYS A 178 4.36 22.34 -12.90
CA LYS A 178 5.14 21.45 -13.79
C LYS A 178 5.95 20.40 -13.02
N ARG A 179 6.37 20.72 -11.79
CA ARG A 179 7.15 19.79 -10.95
C ARG A 179 6.26 18.71 -10.37
N ALA A 180 5.16 19.07 -9.70
CA ALA A 180 4.21 18.12 -9.14
C ALA A 180 3.60 17.24 -10.24
N HIS A 181 3.34 17.80 -11.42
CA HIS A 181 2.84 17.04 -12.56
C HIS A 181 3.80 15.90 -12.96
N ARG A 182 5.10 16.18 -13.09
CA ARG A 182 6.11 15.14 -13.36
C ARG A 182 6.19 14.12 -12.23
N GLN A 183 6.15 14.59 -10.97
CA GLN A 183 6.19 13.69 -9.82
C GLN A 183 5.02 12.72 -9.84
N VAL A 184 3.80 13.19 -10.11
CA VAL A 184 2.59 12.35 -10.23
C VAL A 184 2.76 11.23 -11.25
N TYR A 185 3.32 11.49 -12.44
CA TYR A 185 3.59 10.42 -13.41
C TYR A 185 4.64 9.43 -12.91
N TYR A 186 5.71 9.89 -12.26
CA TYR A 186 6.74 8.98 -11.75
C TYR A 186 6.21 8.09 -10.62
N SER A 187 5.44 8.64 -9.69
CA SER A 187 4.79 7.83 -8.64
C SER A 187 3.70 6.93 -9.19
N LEU A 188 3.01 7.31 -10.26
CA LEU A 188 2.08 6.41 -10.96
C LEU A 188 2.82 5.19 -11.52
N ILE A 189 3.98 5.39 -12.16
CA ILE A 189 4.81 4.29 -12.66
C ILE A 189 5.24 3.37 -11.51
N ASP A 190 5.67 3.93 -10.38
CA ASP A 190 6.07 3.16 -9.19
C ASP A 190 4.94 2.28 -8.65
N ILE A 191 3.72 2.83 -8.56
CA ILE A 191 2.52 2.10 -8.11
C ILE A 191 2.13 1.00 -9.11
N LEU A 192 2.17 1.29 -10.42
CA LEU A 192 1.84 0.31 -11.46
C LEU A 192 2.84 -0.85 -11.50
N LEU A 193 4.13 -0.60 -11.30
CA LEU A 193 5.15 -1.65 -11.22
C LEU A 193 4.84 -2.63 -10.07
N ALA A 194 4.52 -2.09 -8.89
CA ALA A 194 4.15 -2.89 -7.73
C ALA A 194 2.88 -3.71 -7.98
N TYR A 195 1.87 -3.11 -8.62
CA TYR A 195 0.65 -3.83 -9.01
C TYR A 195 0.90 -4.93 -10.04
N CYS A 196 1.70 -4.67 -11.08
CA CYS A 196 2.03 -5.69 -12.09
C CYS A 196 2.75 -6.89 -11.49
N TYR A 197 3.66 -6.65 -10.54
CA TYR A 197 4.29 -7.72 -9.79
C TYR A 197 3.26 -8.52 -9.00
N GLU A 198 2.39 -7.84 -8.25
CA GLU A 198 1.38 -8.49 -7.42
C GLU A 198 0.43 -9.34 -8.25
N THR A 199 -0.13 -8.80 -9.35
CA THR A 199 -1.04 -9.55 -10.22
C THR A 199 -0.40 -10.82 -10.79
N ARG A 200 0.92 -10.82 -11.01
CA ARG A 200 1.62 -12.03 -11.46
C ARG A 200 1.77 -13.05 -10.36
N VAL A 201 2.30 -12.63 -9.21
CA VAL A 201 2.56 -13.54 -8.09
C VAL A 201 1.26 -14.15 -7.54
N SER A 202 0.16 -13.41 -7.62
CA SER A 202 -1.18 -13.87 -7.27
C SER A 202 -1.92 -14.56 -8.41
N GLU A 203 -1.36 -14.59 -9.62
CA GLU A 203 -2.02 -15.10 -10.84
C GLU A 203 -3.44 -14.50 -11.06
N GLY A 204 -3.61 -13.25 -10.65
CA GLY A 204 -4.87 -12.50 -10.73
C GLY A 204 -5.83 -12.71 -9.55
N GLU A 205 -5.53 -13.64 -8.63
CA GLU A 205 -6.35 -13.95 -7.46
C GLU A 205 -5.83 -13.26 -6.20
N LYS A 206 -6.49 -12.16 -5.83
CA LYS A 206 -6.13 -11.36 -4.66
C LYS A 206 -6.20 -12.18 -3.37
N ASN A 207 -5.24 -11.94 -2.49
CA ASN A 207 -5.18 -12.55 -1.17
C ASN A 207 -4.83 -11.49 -0.10
N VAL A 208 -4.68 -11.93 1.15
CA VAL A 208 -4.40 -11.04 2.30
C VAL A 208 -3.07 -10.29 2.18
N GLU A 209 -2.11 -10.83 1.42
CA GLU A 209 -0.79 -10.22 1.20
C GLU A 209 -0.79 -9.24 0.01
N SER A 210 -1.83 -9.21 -0.83
CA SER A 210 -1.86 -8.35 -2.01
C SER A 210 -1.69 -6.87 -1.67
N ALA A 211 -2.37 -6.40 -0.62
CA ALA A 211 -2.21 -5.04 -0.14
C ALA A 211 -0.79 -4.78 0.37
N TRP A 212 -0.20 -5.76 1.06
CA TRP A 212 1.16 -5.68 1.58
C TRP A 212 2.20 -5.62 0.46
N ASN A 213 2.10 -6.47 -0.56
CA ASN A 213 3.02 -6.48 -1.69
C ASN A 213 2.97 -5.15 -2.45
N ILE A 214 1.79 -4.63 -2.78
CA ILE A 214 1.67 -3.36 -3.52
C ILE A 214 2.27 -2.20 -2.71
N ARG A 215 1.88 -2.05 -1.44
CA ARG A 215 2.39 -0.95 -0.60
C ARG A 215 3.89 -1.08 -0.35
N LYS A 216 4.38 -2.30 -0.13
CA LYS A 216 5.78 -2.54 0.22
C LYS A 216 6.69 -2.40 -0.99
N LEU A 217 6.26 -2.78 -2.18
CA LEU A 217 7.07 -2.64 -3.39
C LEU A 217 7.07 -1.21 -3.95
N SER A 218 5.99 -0.46 -3.75
CA SER A 218 5.96 0.97 -4.10
C SER A 218 6.54 1.83 -2.98
N SER A 219 7.76 2.33 -3.18
CA SER A 219 8.38 3.30 -2.27
C SER A 219 7.64 4.64 -2.21
N THR A 220 6.83 4.97 -3.22
CA THR A 220 5.87 6.09 -3.13
C THR A 220 4.88 5.86 -2.00
N LEU A 221 4.34 4.65 -1.85
CA LEU A 221 3.28 4.35 -0.88
C LEU A 221 3.84 4.17 0.55
N CYS A 222 4.91 3.41 0.73
CA CYS A 222 5.43 3.08 2.07
C CYS A 222 6.54 4.03 2.58
N TRP A 223 7.20 4.81 1.72
CA TRP A 223 8.26 5.76 2.12
C TRP A 223 7.96 7.21 1.75
N PHE A 224 6.87 7.47 1.04
CA PHE A 224 6.54 8.80 0.49
C PHE A 224 7.71 9.43 -0.27
N GLU A 225 8.41 8.59 -1.03
CA GLU A 225 9.52 8.98 -1.88
C GLU A 225 9.01 9.85 -3.04
N THR A 226 9.76 10.91 -3.33
CA THR A 226 9.50 11.76 -4.49
C THR A 226 10.56 11.55 -5.55
N TRP A 227 10.12 11.22 -6.76
CA TRP A 227 11.01 10.88 -7.86
C TRP A 227 11.40 12.07 -8.72
N THR A 228 12.57 11.96 -9.35
CA THR A 228 13.06 12.95 -10.32
C THR A 228 13.21 12.38 -11.72
N ASN A 229 13.37 11.06 -11.84
CA ASN A 229 13.56 10.35 -13.09
C ASN A 229 13.05 8.90 -12.99
N VAL A 230 12.71 8.31 -14.13
CA VAL A 230 12.16 6.95 -14.23
C VAL A 230 13.19 5.89 -13.85
N HIS A 231 14.47 6.11 -14.12
CA HIS A 231 15.52 5.14 -13.79
C HIS A 231 15.61 4.87 -12.29
N GLU A 232 15.55 5.91 -11.45
CA GLU A 232 15.49 5.77 -9.98
C GLU A 232 14.27 4.97 -9.52
N VAL A 233 13.11 5.17 -10.17
CA VAL A 233 11.89 4.40 -9.88
C VAL A 233 12.12 2.91 -10.13
N LEU A 234 12.66 2.57 -11.31
CA LEU A 234 12.93 1.19 -11.70
C LEU A 234 13.97 0.52 -10.80
N VAL A 235 15.05 1.23 -10.45
CA VAL A 235 16.08 0.72 -9.53
C VAL A 235 15.49 0.48 -8.14
N SER A 236 14.65 1.41 -7.65
CA SER A 236 13.97 1.24 -6.37
C SER A 236 13.06 0.02 -6.39
N PHE A 237 12.12 -0.05 -7.34
CA PHE A 237 11.22 -1.18 -7.49
C PHE A 237 11.97 -2.51 -7.56
N GLY A 238 13.00 -2.60 -8.41
CA GLY A 238 13.81 -3.81 -8.56
C GLY A 238 14.49 -4.21 -7.25
N ARG A 239 15.16 -3.28 -6.54
CA ARG A 239 15.76 -3.56 -5.23
C ARG A 239 14.73 -4.09 -4.24
N ARG A 240 13.54 -3.48 -4.19
CA ARG A 240 12.48 -3.84 -3.25
C ARG A 240 11.91 -5.23 -3.53
N VAL A 241 11.71 -5.60 -4.80
CA VAL A 241 11.35 -6.98 -5.19
C VAL A 241 12.39 -7.99 -4.73
N LEU A 242 13.67 -7.64 -4.74
CA LEU A 242 14.75 -8.52 -4.28
C LEU A 242 14.93 -8.53 -2.75
N CYS A 243 14.22 -7.70 -1.99
CA CYS A 243 14.38 -7.58 -0.54
C CYS A 243 13.18 -8.06 0.28
N TYR A 244 11.96 -7.81 -0.20
CA TYR A 244 10.75 -7.88 0.64
C TYR A 244 9.85 -9.09 0.39
N PRO A 245 9.34 -9.33 -0.83
CA PRO A 245 8.28 -10.29 -1.06
C PRO A 245 8.76 -11.74 -0.91
N LEU A 246 7.81 -12.67 -1.01
CA LEU A 246 8.05 -14.10 -0.99
C LEU A 246 8.98 -14.56 -2.12
N TYR A 247 8.75 -14.09 -3.35
CA TYR A 247 9.55 -14.46 -4.52
C TYR A 247 10.50 -13.33 -4.96
N ARG A 248 11.79 -13.48 -4.67
CA ARG A 248 12.82 -12.45 -4.86
C ARG A 248 13.65 -12.72 -6.11
N HIS A 249 13.00 -12.60 -7.27
CA HIS A 249 13.63 -12.98 -8.53
C HIS A 249 13.67 -11.86 -9.57
N PHE A 250 14.85 -11.63 -10.18
CA PHE A 250 15.03 -10.52 -11.14
C PHE A 250 14.21 -10.68 -12.42
N LYS A 251 13.92 -11.92 -12.86
CA LYS A 251 13.01 -12.15 -14.01
C LYS A 251 11.61 -11.57 -13.74
N LEU A 252 11.12 -11.60 -12.49
CA LEU A 252 9.82 -11.02 -12.12
C LEU A 252 9.84 -9.49 -12.24
N VAL A 253 10.95 -8.86 -11.82
CA VAL A 253 11.17 -7.41 -11.99
C VAL A 253 11.04 -7.02 -13.47
N MET A 254 11.77 -7.74 -14.34
CA MET A 254 11.76 -7.47 -15.78
C MET A 254 10.41 -7.76 -16.43
N LYS A 255 9.66 -8.73 -15.92
CA LYS A 255 8.32 -9.04 -16.42
C LYS A 255 7.32 -7.95 -16.02
N ALA A 256 7.28 -7.55 -14.75
CA ALA A 256 6.44 -6.45 -14.27
C ALA A 256 6.73 -5.12 -14.96
N TYR A 257 8.02 -4.85 -15.26
CA TYR A 257 8.42 -3.70 -16.09
C TYR A 257 7.78 -3.73 -17.49
N ARG A 258 7.80 -4.88 -18.17
CA ARG A 258 7.18 -5.03 -19.50
C ARG A 258 5.67 -4.88 -19.44
N ASP A 259 5.02 -5.45 -18.42
CA ASP A 259 3.58 -5.28 -18.22
C ASP A 259 3.19 -3.83 -18.00
N THR A 260 3.97 -3.11 -17.19
CA THR A 260 3.74 -1.69 -16.96
C THR A 260 3.80 -0.90 -18.26
N ILE A 261 4.75 -1.22 -19.15
CA ILE A 261 4.81 -0.61 -20.49
C ILE A 261 3.55 -0.94 -21.31
N MET A 262 3.10 -2.20 -21.31
CA MET A 262 1.89 -2.61 -22.04
C MET A 262 0.66 -1.85 -21.54
N ILE A 263 0.47 -1.73 -20.22
CA ILE A 263 -0.64 -0.98 -19.61
C ILE A 263 -0.58 0.49 -19.98
N LEU A 264 0.60 1.11 -19.93
CA LEU A 264 0.77 2.51 -20.32
C LEU A 264 0.48 2.74 -21.81
N GLN A 265 0.85 1.78 -22.68
CA GLN A 265 0.58 1.84 -24.12
C GLN A 265 -0.90 1.61 -24.46
N LEU A 266 -1.61 0.77 -23.69
CA LEU A 266 -3.08 0.63 -23.77
C LEU A 266 -3.83 1.92 -23.36
N GLY A 267 -3.13 2.85 -22.69
CA GLY A 267 -3.62 4.19 -22.40
C GLY A 267 -4.40 4.31 -21.09
N LYS A 268 -5.02 5.48 -20.90
CA LYS A 268 -5.61 5.90 -19.62
C LYS A 268 -6.69 4.96 -19.07
N SER A 269 -7.45 4.29 -19.94
CA SER A 269 -8.50 3.36 -19.51
C SER A 269 -7.91 2.11 -18.83
N ALA A 270 -6.80 1.58 -19.35
CA ALA A 270 -6.09 0.46 -18.74
C ALA A 270 -5.49 0.86 -17.39
N VAL A 271 -4.83 2.02 -17.34
CA VAL A 271 -4.28 2.57 -16.09
C VAL A 271 -5.38 2.75 -15.04
N LEU A 272 -6.52 3.33 -15.43
CA LEU A 272 -7.65 3.52 -14.53
C LEU A 272 -8.20 2.19 -14.01
N LYS A 273 -8.28 1.16 -14.87
CA LYS A 273 -8.71 -0.18 -14.46
C LYS A 273 -7.77 -0.77 -13.40
N CYS A 274 -6.46 -0.66 -13.58
CA CYS A 274 -5.48 -1.08 -12.58
C CYS A 274 -5.63 -0.30 -11.27
N LEU A 275 -5.79 1.03 -11.33
CA LEU A 275 -5.97 1.86 -10.14
C LEU A 275 -7.26 1.54 -9.36
N LEU A 276 -8.36 1.23 -10.06
CA LEU A 276 -9.60 0.78 -9.42
C LEU A 276 -9.40 -0.57 -8.72
N ASP A 277 -8.60 -1.44 -9.30
CA ASP A 277 -8.30 -2.74 -8.72
C ASP A 277 -7.44 -2.62 -7.45
N ILE A 278 -6.40 -1.77 -7.49
CA ILE A 278 -5.59 -1.39 -6.32
C ILE A 278 -6.48 -0.75 -5.24
N HIS A 279 -7.38 0.16 -5.64
CA HIS A 279 -8.31 0.79 -4.71
C HIS A 279 -9.14 -0.26 -3.97
N LYS A 280 -9.66 -1.25 -4.69
CA LYS A 280 -10.42 -2.35 -4.08
C LYS A 280 -9.55 -3.17 -3.12
N ILE A 281 -8.32 -3.52 -3.51
CA ILE A 281 -7.38 -4.28 -2.67
C ILE A 281 -7.12 -3.54 -1.35
N PHE A 282 -6.87 -2.24 -1.39
CA PHE A 282 -6.63 -1.45 -0.18
C PHE A 282 -7.90 -1.22 0.65
N GLN A 283 -9.07 -1.14 0.02
CA GLN A 283 -10.34 -0.98 0.74
C GLN A 283 -10.68 -2.21 1.59
N GLU A 284 -10.25 -3.40 1.17
CA GLU A 284 -10.50 -4.68 1.83
C GLU A 284 -9.43 -5.02 2.90
N SER A 285 -8.42 -4.15 3.10
CA SER A 285 -7.29 -4.37 4.03
C SER A 285 -7.22 -3.27 5.10
N ASP A 286 -7.31 -3.68 6.37
CA ASP A 286 -7.66 -2.82 7.51
C ASP A 286 -6.53 -1.97 8.12
N PRO A 287 -5.41 -1.73 7.43
CA PRO A 287 -4.88 -0.36 7.53
C PRO A 287 -4.52 0.25 6.17
N ALA A 288 -4.53 -0.52 5.08
CA ALA A 288 -4.11 -0.04 3.76
C ALA A 288 -5.11 0.93 3.12
N TYR A 289 -6.38 0.94 3.57
CA TYR A 289 -7.43 1.82 3.03
C TYR A 289 -7.03 3.30 3.01
N ILE A 290 -6.18 3.74 3.96
CA ILE A 290 -5.75 5.14 4.05
C ILE A 290 -4.91 5.56 2.84
N LEU A 291 -4.22 4.61 2.18
CA LEU A 291 -3.50 4.88 0.92
C LEU A 291 -4.46 5.21 -0.23
N ASN A 292 -5.74 4.80 -0.16
CA ASN A 292 -6.74 5.25 -1.11
C ASN A 292 -6.98 6.76 -0.96
N ASP A 293 -7.11 7.25 0.26
CA ASP A 293 -7.35 8.67 0.53
C ASP A 293 -6.12 9.54 0.29
N LEU A 294 -4.92 9.01 0.54
CA LEU A 294 -3.67 9.73 0.29
C LEU A 294 -3.27 9.75 -1.18
N TYR A 295 -3.51 8.66 -1.92
CA TYR A 295 -3.02 8.50 -3.30
C TYR A 295 -4.09 8.01 -4.27
N ILE A 296 -4.62 6.80 -4.09
CA ILE A 296 -5.26 6.04 -5.18
C ILE A 296 -6.55 6.70 -5.67
N SER A 297 -7.40 7.21 -4.78
CA SER A 297 -8.64 7.91 -5.15
C SER A 297 -8.36 9.15 -6.00
N ASP A 298 -7.34 9.92 -5.61
CA ASP A 298 -6.98 11.14 -6.33
C ASP A 298 -6.35 10.79 -7.70
N TYR A 299 -5.59 9.70 -7.83
CA TYR A 299 -5.12 9.15 -9.11
C TYR A 299 -6.25 8.70 -10.03
N CYS A 300 -7.23 7.96 -9.51
CA CYS A 300 -8.42 7.51 -10.25
C CYS A 300 -9.17 8.70 -10.86
N VAL A 301 -9.29 9.81 -10.13
CA VAL A 301 -9.95 11.03 -10.62
C VAL A 301 -9.06 11.79 -11.61
N TRP A 302 -7.77 11.90 -11.33
CA TRP A 302 -6.84 12.68 -12.15
C TRP A 302 -6.61 12.05 -13.53
N ILE A 303 -6.38 10.73 -13.61
CA ILE A 303 -6.01 10.05 -14.86
C ILE A 303 -7.10 10.17 -15.95
N GLN A 304 -8.36 10.32 -15.54
CA GLN A 304 -9.49 10.53 -16.47
C GLN A 304 -9.36 11.84 -17.27
N LYS A 305 -8.71 12.85 -16.68
CA LYS A 305 -8.53 14.19 -17.25
C LYS A 305 -7.11 14.47 -17.73
N ALA A 306 -6.17 13.59 -17.39
CA ALA A 306 -4.78 13.69 -17.84
C ALA A 306 -4.74 13.67 -19.38
N LYS A 307 -3.87 14.51 -19.93
CA LYS A 307 -3.63 14.62 -21.37
C LYS A 307 -2.33 13.93 -21.74
#